data_AF-A0A2G2JYL1-F1
#
_entry.id   AF-A0A2G2JYL1-F1
#
_cell.length_a   1.000
_cell.length_b   1.000
_cell.length_c   1.000
_cell.angle_alpha   90.00
_cell.angle_beta   90.00
_cell.angle_gamma   90.00
#
_symmetry.space_group_name_H-M   'P 1'
#
loop_
_entity.id
_entity.type
_entity.pdbx_description
1 polymer ?
#
loop_
_entity_poly.entity_id
_entity_poly.type
_entity_poly.pdbx_seq_one_letter_code
_entity_poly.pdbx_strand_id
1 'polypeptide(L)'
;MIKLLLLLSLLISTNAWAEVKGLECKSEASSSGDIGLEEGSEIFWYRIDFDKGTTKYNASGQDYLTKLKDLIGVNLRGDSSKLYWREGKAIEVELDRQTLVLAKLNISFKCTLMNGSQVIRKRDAYFKEILEKNKI
;
A
#
# COMPACT_ATOMS: atom_id res chain seq x y z
N MET A 1 28.02 -39.89 0.36
CA MET A 1 26.63 -39.62 0.80
C MET A 1 26.53 -38.41 1.72
N ILE A 2 27.40 -38.24 2.73
CA ILE A 2 27.35 -37.09 3.67
C ILE A 2 27.49 -35.71 2.97
N LYS A 3 28.35 -35.60 1.94
CA LYS A 3 28.49 -34.35 1.16
C LYS A 3 27.21 -33.95 0.39
N LEU A 4 26.42 -34.92 -0.06
CA LEU A 4 25.18 -34.66 -0.81
C LEU A 4 24.06 -34.16 0.12
N LEU A 5 24.00 -34.70 1.35
CA LEU A 5 23.10 -34.23 2.41
C LEU A 5 23.42 -32.80 2.86
N LEU A 6 24.72 -32.46 2.99
CA LEU A 6 25.16 -31.09 3.30
C LEU A 6 24.78 -30.08 2.19
N LEU A 7 24.88 -30.48 0.93
CA LEU A 7 24.44 -29.68 -0.22
C LEU A 7 22.91 -29.49 -0.24
N LEU A 8 22.14 -30.52 0.11
CA LEU A 8 20.68 -30.42 0.22
C LEU A 8 20.23 -29.48 1.34
N SER A 9 20.94 -29.45 2.48
CA SER A 9 20.65 -28.51 3.57
C SER A 9 20.98 -27.05 3.24
N LEU A 10 21.92 -26.79 2.32
CA LEU A 10 22.19 -25.44 1.82
C LEU A 10 21.10 -24.93 0.85
N LEU A 11 20.37 -25.83 0.17
CA LEU A 11 19.33 -25.48 -0.80
C LEU A 11 17.98 -25.15 -0.17
N ILE A 12 17.78 -25.39 1.13
CA ILE A 12 16.50 -25.16 1.82
C ILE A 12 16.38 -23.73 2.38
N SER A 13 17.45 -22.92 2.38
CA SER A 13 17.45 -21.59 2.98
C SER A 13 17.04 -20.44 2.05
N THR A 14 16.70 -20.69 0.79
CA THR A 14 16.25 -19.62 -0.13
C THR A 14 14.76 -19.69 -0.43
N ASN A 15 13.93 -19.98 0.58
CA ASN A 15 12.57 -19.46 0.57
C ASN A 15 12.64 -18.01 1.05
N ALA A 16 13.20 -17.13 0.22
CA ALA A 16 12.96 -15.70 0.33
C ALA A 16 11.46 -15.53 0.07
N TRP A 17 10.66 -15.61 1.13
CA TRP A 17 9.24 -15.31 1.06
C TRP A 17 9.14 -13.87 0.59
N ALA A 18 8.67 -13.71 -0.65
CA ALA A 18 8.36 -12.44 -1.26
C ALA A 18 7.61 -11.57 -0.24
N GLU A 19 8.30 -10.58 0.33
CA GLU A 19 7.78 -9.87 1.49
C GLU A 19 6.86 -8.76 1.00
N VAL A 20 5.63 -9.13 0.63
CA VAL A 20 4.59 -8.14 0.31
C VAL A 20 4.29 -7.34 1.58
N LYS A 21 4.68 -6.06 1.57
CA LYS A 21 4.39 -5.13 2.66
C LYS A 21 3.02 -4.50 2.45
N GLY A 22 2.30 -4.31 3.54
CA GLY A 22 1.08 -3.52 3.59
C GLY A 22 1.34 -2.15 4.20
N LEU A 23 0.64 -1.13 3.73
CA LEU A 23 0.61 0.20 4.32
C LEU A 23 -0.83 0.67 4.46
N GLU A 24 -1.13 1.32 5.58
CA GLU A 24 -2.29 2.19 5.70
C GLU A 24 -1.78 3.62 5.85
N CYS A 25 -2.14 4.50 4.94
CA CYS A 25 -1.70 5.89 4.88
C CYS A 25 -2.90 6.81 5.04
N LYS A 26 -2.84 7.73 5.99
CA LYS A 26 -3.94 8.67 6.28
C LYS A 26 -3.47 10.09 6.03
N SER A 27 -4.31 10.91 5.40
CA SER A 27 -4.04 12.33 5.26
C SER A 27 -3.95 12.94 6.65
N GLU A 28 -2.90 13.70 6.93
CA GLU A 28 -2.96 14.63 8.05
C GLU A 28 -4.04 15.66 7.69
N ALA A 29 -4.97 15.95 8.61
CA ALA A 29 -6.06 16.89 8.35
C ALA A 29 -5.44 18.22 7.92
N SER A 30 -5.58 18.57 6.64
CA SER A 30 -5.09 19.84 6.14
C SER A 30 -5.94 20.94 6.77
N SER A 31 -5.36 21.72 7.68
CA SER A 31 -5.96 22.94 8.21
C SER A 31 -6.07 24.06 7.15
N SER A 32 -5.70 23.79 5.90
CA SER A 32 -5.91 24.70 4.77
C SER A 32 -7.34 24.58 4.28
N GLY A 33 -8.12 25.62 4.54
CA GLY A 33 -9.48 25.80 4.02
C GLY A 33 -9.56 25.72 2.50
N ASP A 34 -10.76 25.40 2.04
CA ASP A 34 -11.22 25.43 0.64
C ASP A 34 -10.43 24.57 -0.35
N ILE A 35 -10.56 23.26 -0.18
CA ILE A 35 -10.74 22.36 -1.33
C ILE A 35 -11.91 21.47 -0.92
N GLY A 36 -13.02 21.50 -1.67
CA GLY A 36 -14.29 20.83 -1.35
C GLY A 36 -14.22 19.30 -1.30
N LEU A 37 -13.44 18.78 -0.37
CA LEU A 37 -13.39 17.39 0.06
C LEU A 37 -14.25 17.30 1.30
N GLU A 38 -15.33 16.52 1.22
CA GLU A 38 -16.19 16.20 2.35
C GLU A 38 -15.35 15.80 3.58
N GLU A 39 -15.79 16.24 4.76
CA GLU A 39 -15.17 15.98 6.06
C GLU A 39 -14.82 14.50 6.25
N GLY A 40 -13.60 14.13 5.88
CA GLY A 40 -13.09 12.78 5.99
C GLY A 40 -11.60 12.78 5.67
N SER A 41 -10.80 12.24 6.58
CA SER A 41 -9.40 11.96 6.25
C SER A 41 -9.37 10.92 5.12
N GLU A 42 -8.69 11.23 4.01
CA GLU A 42 -8.47 10.24 2.96
C GLU A 42 -7.57 9.14 3.52
N ILE A 43 -8.03 7.90 3.41
CA ILE A 43 -7.27 6.71 3.81
C ILE A 43 -6.92 5.93 2.55
N PHE A 44 -5.64 5.65 2.39
CA PHE A 44 -5.12 4.78 1.36
C PHE A 44 -4.58 3.49 1.97
N TRP A 45 -4.92 2.37 1.35
CA TRP A 45 -4.34 1.06 1.67
C TRP A 45 -3.47 0.60 0.52
N TYR A 46 -2.16 0.48 0.74
CA TYR A 46 -1.20 0.01 -0.26
C TYR A 46 -0.69 -1.40 0.07
N ARG A 47 -0.43 -2.18 -0.97
CA ARG A 47 0.31 -3.44 -0.94
C ARG A 47 1.48 -3.31 -1.91
N ILE A 48 2.69 -3.38 -1.40
CA ILE A 48 3.92 -3.23 -2.18
C ILE A 48 4.56 -4.60 -2.33
N ASP A 49 4.70 -5.05 -3.57
CA ASP A 49 5.39 -6.27 -3.97
C ASP A 49 6.75 -5.86 -4.57
N PHE A 50 7.80 -5.99 -3.75
CA PHE A 50 9.16 -5.61 -4.12
C PHE A 50 9.72 -6.47 -5.25
N ASP A 51 9.43 -7.77 -5.25
CA ASP A 51 9.96 -8.70 -6.23
C ASP A 51 9.35 -8.45 -7.60
N LYS A 52 8.05 -8.13 -7.64
CA LYS A 52 7.37 -7.76 -8.89
C LYS A 52 7.55 -6.30 -9.26
N GLY A 53 8.11 -5.46 -8.38
CA GLY A 53 8.21 -4.02 -8.58
C GLY A 53 6.85 -3.34 -8.79
N THR A 54 5.81 -3.84 -8.11
CA THR A 54 4.42 -3.37 -8.28
C THR A 54 3.80 -2.95 -6.96
N THR A 55 2.89 -1.99 -7.04
CA THR A 55 2.08 -1.54 -5.91
C THR A 55 0.61 -1.71 -6.25
N LYS A 56 -0.18 -2.18 -5.29
CA LYS A 56 -1.63 -2.30 -5.38
C LYS A 56 -2.27 -1.40 -4.34
N TYR A 57 -3.33 -0.66 -4.67
CA TYR A 57 -3.92 0.27 -3.71
C TYR A 57 -5.41 0.54 -3.88
N ASN A 58 -6.02 1.04 -2.80
CA ASN A 58 -7.38 1.58 -2.78
C ASN A 58 -7.41 2.84 -1.91
N ALA A 59 -8.37 3.73 -2.19
CA ALA A 59 -8.61 4.94 -1.40
C ALA A 59 -10.04 4.94 -0.84
N SER A 60 -10.25 5.54 0.32
CA SER A 60 -11.58 5.68 0.94
C SER A 60 -12.57 6.46 0.08
N GLY A 61 -12.11 7.41 -0.75
CA GLY A 61 -12.94 8.18 -1.68
C GLY A 61 -13.30 7.44 -2.98
N GLN A 62 -12.91 6.17 -3.16
CA GLN A 62 -13.30 5.39 -4.34
C GLN A 62 -14.66 4.72 -4.15
N ASP A 63 -15.45 4.67 -5.22
CA ASP A 63 -16.66 3.85 -5.26
C ASP A 63 -16.32 2.37 -5.06
N TYR A 64 -16.77 1.84 -3.92
CA TYR A 64 -16.50 0.47 -3.51
C TYR A 64 -17.26 -0.56 -4.38
N LEU A 65 -18.41 -0.20 -4.98
CA LEU A 65 -19.19 -1.11 -5.84
C LEU A 65 -18.49 -1.38 -7.17
N THR A 66 -17.73 -0.41 -7.67
CA THR A 66 -17.11 -0.50 -9.00
C THR A 66 -15.59 -0.74 -8.96
N LYS A 67 -14.91 -0.56 -7.81
CA LYS A 67 -13.44 -0.44 -7.77
C LYS A 67 -12.71 -1.20 -6.67
N LEU A 68 -13.27 -2.31 -6.15
CA LEU A 68 -12.50 -3.27 -5.32
C LEU A 68 -11.33 -3.94 -6.07
N LYS A 69 -11.16 -3.68 -7.37
CA LYS A 69 -9.97 -4.08 -8.12
C LYS A 69 -8.83 -3.14 -7.74
N ASP A 70 -7.98 -3.60 -6.82
CA ASP A 70 -6.68 -3.03 -6.46
C ASP A 70 -6.11 -2.20 -7.63
N LEU A 71 -6.09 -0.86 -7.49
CA LEU A 71 -5.45 -0.03 -8.51
C LEU A 71 -3.96 -0.36 -8.54
N ILE A 72 -3.40 -0.49 -9.74
CA ILE A 72 -2.02 -0.93 -9.91
C ILE A 72 -1.14 0.28 -10.19
N GLY A 73 -0.18 0.50 -9.29
CA GLY A 73 1.01 1.29 -9.58
C GLY A 73 2.11 0.38 -10.15
N VAL A 74 2.67 0.79 -11.29
CA VAL A 74 3.77 0.08 -11.96
C VAL A 74 5.07 0.88 -11.85
N ASN A 75 6.20 0.17 -11.94
CA ASN A 75 7.56 0.72 -11.88
C ASN A 75 7.98 1.25 -10.51
N LEU A 76 7.95 0.40 -9.48
CA LEU A 76 8.57 0.71 -8.19
C LEU A 76 10.07 0.96 -8.41
N ARG A 77 10.54 2.16 -8.08
CA ARG A 77 11.94 2.57 -8.21
C ARG A 77 12.39 3.30 -6.95
N GLY A 78 13.70 3.37 -6.69
CA GLY A 78 14.25 4.10 -5.55
C GLY A 78 15.44 3.41 -4.90
N ASP A 79 15.85 3.93 -3.76
CA ASP A 79 16.97 3.43 -2.95
C ASP A 79 16.45 2.83 -1.63
N SER A 80 17.35 2.45 -0.71
CA SER A 80 17.02 1.89 0.62
C SER A 80 16.07 2.75 1.47
N SER A 81 16.03 4.05 1.23
CA SER A 81 15.32 5.04 2.05
C SER A 81 14.04 5.55 1.38
N LYS A 82 14.03 5.71 0.05
CA LYS A 82 12.89 6.27 -0.69
C LYS A 82 12.40 5.35 -1.79
N LEU A 83 11.08 5.22 -1.91
CA LEU A 83 10.41 4.49 -2.98
C LEU A 83 9.51 5.42 -3.78
N TYR A 84 9.44 5.20 -5.08
CA TYR A 84 8.59 5.95 -6.00
C TYR A 84 7.81 5.00 -6.90
N TRP A 85 6.55 5.32 -7.16
CA TRP A 85 5.75 4.64 -8.17
C TRP A 85 4.75 5.61 -8.81
N ARG A 86 4.16 5.21 -9.93
CA ARG A 86 3.06 5.96 -10.53
C ARG A 86 1.74 5.26 -10.34
N GLU A 87 0.75 5.99 -9.84
CA GLU A 87 -0.65 5.59 -9.86
C GLU A 87 -1.21 5.75 -11.29
N GLY A 88 -1.45 4.63 -11.98
CA GLY A 88 -1.81 4.65 -13.39
C GLY A 88 -0.74 5.32 -14.25
N LYS A 89 -1.12 6.30 -15.09
CA LYS A 89 -0.20 7.05 -15.95
C LYS A 89 0.09 8.49 -15.47
N ALA A 90 -0.53 8.95 -14.38
CA ALA A 90 -0.67 10.39 -14.14
C ALA A 90 0.04 10.90 -12.88
N ILE A 91 0.04 10.15 -11.78
CA ILE A 91 0.43 10.68 -10.46
C ILE A 91 1.64 9.92 -9.93
N GLU A 92 2.72 10.64 -9.65
CA GLU A 92 3.87 10.09 -8.93
C GLU A 92 3.60 10.13 -7.42
N VAL A 93 4.00 9.05 -6.75
CA VAL A 93 3.90 8.87 -5.31
C VAL A 93 5.28 8.55 -4.78
N GLU A 94 5.70 9.25 -3.74
CA GLU A 94 6.95 9.02 -3.01
C GLU A 94 6.63 8.46 -1.61
N LEU A 95 7.37 7.45 -1.17
CA LEU A 95 7.35 6.95 0.20
C LEU A 95 8.75 7.02 0.80
N ASP A 96 8.89 7.81 1.85
CA ASP A 96 10.05 7.74 2.74
C ASP A 96 9.86 6.56 3.70
N ARG A 97 10.72 5.55 3.56
CA ARG A 97 10.64 4.29 4.31
C ARG A 97 11.08 4.41 5.76
N GLN A 98 11.87 5.43 6.10
CA GLN A 98 12.35 5.64 7.47
C GLN A 98 11.27 6.33 8.30
N THR A 99 10.68 7.39 7.74
CA THR A 99 9.66 8.21 8.42
C THR A 99 8.24 7.69 8.19
N LEU A 100 8.04 6.79 7.22
CA LEU A 100 6.73 6.32 6.76
C LEU A 100 5.80 7.47 6.36
N VAL A 101 6.35 8.46 5.68
CA VAL A 101 5.58 9.56 5.09
C VAL A 101 5.46 9.31 3.59
N LEU A 102 4.22 9.31 3.10
CA LEU A 102 3.91 9.21 1.69
C LEU A 102 3.50 10.59 1.16
N ALA A 103 4.12 11.03 0.08
CA ALA A 103 3.80 12.29 -0.60
C ALA A 103 3.13 12.02 -1.94
N LYS A 104 2.00 12.69 -2.19
CA LYS A 104 1.20 12.60 -3.42
C LYS A 104 0.51 13.92 -3.69
N LEU A 105 0.68 14.50 -4.89
CA LEU A 105 0.03 15.76 -5.30
C LEU A 105 0.16 16.88 -4.25
N ASN A 106 1.35 17.04 -3.65
CA ASN A 106 1.64 18.00 -2.56
C ASN A 106 0.95 17.72 -1.22
N ILE A 107 0.26 16.60 -1.07
CA ILE A 107 -0.35 16.15 0.18
C ILE A 107 0.55 15.07 0.80
N SER A 108 0.78 15.20 2.10
CA SER A 108 1.53 14.23 2.89
C SER A 108 0.57 13.34 3.70
N PHE A 109 0.85 12.05 3.68
CA PHE A 109 0.08 11.02 4.37
C PHE A 109 0.99 10.30 5.35
N LYS A 110 0.54 10.15 6.59
CA LYS A 110 1.25 9.34 7.58
C LYS A 110 0.86 7.89 7.40
N CYS A 111 1.85 7.03 7.17
CA CYS A 111 1.65 5.61 6.95
C CYS A 111 2.01 4.76 8.17
N THR A 112 1.31 3.63 8.31
CA THR A 112 1.62 2.56 9.26
C THR A 112 1.95 1.30 8.48
N LEU A 113 3.09 0.68 8.81
CA LEU A 113 3.53 -0.57 8.20
C LEU A 113 2.75 -1.76 8.80
N MET A 114 2.36 -2.67 7.94
CA MET A 114 1.73 -3.94 8.30
C MET A 114 2.10 -5.02 7.28
N ASN A 115 1.72 -6.27 7.52
CA ASN A 115 1.89 -7.30 6.52
C ASN A 115 0.76 -7.24 5.46
N GLY A 116 0.98 -7.91 4.33
CA GLY A 116 0.03 -7.90 3.22
C GLY A 116 -1.37 -8.45 3.52
N SER A 117 -1.56 -9.32 4.52
CA SER A 117 -2.88 -9.86 4.87
C SER A 117 -3.64 -8.96 5.84
N GLN A 118 -2.93 -8.29 6.74
CA GLN A 118 -3.48 -7.30 7.66
C GLN A 118 -4.10 -6.12 6.90
N VAL A 119 -3.40 -5.61 5.89
CA VAL A 119 -3.91 -4.46 5.10
C VAL A 119 -5.19 -4.82 4.35
N ILE A 120 -5.28 -6.03 3.78
CA ILE A 120 -6.49 -6.52 3.09
C ILE A 120 -7.65 -6.59 4.08
N ARG A 121 -7.46 -7.26 5.22
CA ARG A 121 -8.51 -7.40 6.22
C ARG A 121 -9.04 -6.06 6.72
N LYS A 122 -8.15 -5.11 6.96
CA LYS A 122 -8.53 -3.79 7.49
C LYS A 122 -9.27 -2.95 6.44
N ARG A 123 -8.80 -2.98 5.20
CA ARG A 123 -9.49 -2.37 4.05
C ARG A 123 -10.88 -2.97 3.86
N ASP A 124 -10.98 -4.30 3.82
CA ASP A 124 -12.25 -4.99 3.55
C ASP A 124 -13.27 -4.74 4.66
N ALA A 125 -12.82 -4.72 5.92
CA ALA A 125 -13.66 -4.34 7.07
C ALA A 125 -14.18 -2.91 6.93
N TYR A 126 -13.32 -1.95 6.57
CA TYR A 126 -13.70 -0.55 6.37
C TYR A 126 -14.80 -0.41 5.30
N PHE A 127 -14.62 -1.01 4.12
CA PHE A 127 -15.63 -0.92 3.06
C PHE A 127 -16.91 -1.69 3.39
N LYS A 128 -16.82 -2.79 4.15
CA LYS A 128 -17.99 -3.49 4.66
C LYS A 128 -18.81 -2.61 5.61
N GLU A 129 -18.18 -1.87 6.51
CA GLU A 129 -18.88 -0.91 7.38
C GLU A 129 -19.55 0.22 6.58
N ILE A 130 -18.91 0.70 5.50
CA ILE A 130 -19.50 1.70 4.60
C ILE A 130 -20.74 1.13 3.90
N LEU A 131 -20.66 -0.09 3.39
CA LEU A 131 -21.78 -0.82 2.79
C LEU A 131 -22.99 -0.87 3.73
N GLU A 132 -22.76 -1.37 4.95
CA GLU A 132 -23.80 -1.50 5.97
C GLU A 132 -24.44 -0.15 6.33
N LYS A 133 -23.63 0.91 6.48
CA LYS A 133 -24.12 2.27 6.76
C LYS A 133 -24.98 2.83 5.64
N ASN A 134 -24.63 2.57 4.39
CA ASN A 134 -25.35 3.08 3.22
C ASN A 134 -26.56 2.22 2.81
N LYS A 135 -26.84 1.13 3.54
CA LYS A 135 -27.97 0.20 3.27
C LYS A 135 -27.95 -0.38 1.86
N ILE A 136 -26.77 -0.69 1.35
CA ILE A 136 -26.55 -1.34 0.04
C ILE A 136 -26.26 -2.81 0.25
#